data_AF-A0A9C9MJV0-F1
#
_entry.id   AF-A0A9C9MJV0-F1
#
_cell.length_a   1.000
_cell.length_b   1.000
_cell.length_c   1.000
_cell.angle_alpha   90.00
_cell.angle_beta   90.00
_cell.angle_gamma   90.00
#
_symmetry.space_group_name_H-M   'P 1'
#
loop_
_entity.id
_entity.type
_entity.pdbx_description
1 polymer ?
#
loop_
_entity_poly.entity_id
_entity_poly.type
_entity_poly.pdbx_seq_one_letter_code
_entity_poly.pdbx_strand_id
1 'polypeptide(L)'
;MDIIDDIDTFFDGNVDLNDLGALIDLVVGTNLNNKATKAAKRTHGNKLDDKSAEGYTLRDLETGEVKKFGETTRGENKFGSGKQKRYSKKYLKKHNVEYKKEVSGTKKDMHKWQHEKILDHKAQNGGERPKMNKSDY
;
A
#
# COMPACT_ATOMS: atom_id res chain seq x y z
N MET A 1 -0.41 44.34 -38.27
CA MET A 1 0.28 44.27 -36.97
C MET A 1 -0.41 43.19 -36.16
N ASP A 2 -0.50 41.96 -36.65
CA ASP A 2 0.56 41.00 -37.00
C ASP A 2 1.36 40.54 -35.79
N ILE A 3 0.95 39.38 -35.27
CA ILE A 3 1.64 38.56 -34.27
C ILE A 3 3.01 38.07 -34.78
N ILE A 4 3.33 38.35 -36.06
CA ILE A 4 4.57 37.94 -36.72
C ILE A 4 5.71 38.92 -36.43
N ASP A 5 5.43 40.17 -36.04
CA ASP A 5 6.48 41.16 -35.75
C ASP A 5 7.11 40.99 -34.34
N ASP A 6 6.41 40.35 -33.39
CA ASP A 6 6.93 40.15 -32.02
C ASP A 6 7.79 38.88 -31.85
N ILE A 7 7.91 38.04 -32.90
CA ILE A 7 8.76 36.83 -32.87
C ILE A 7 10.21 37.14 -33.28
N ASP A 8 10.47 38.25 -33.97
CA ASP A 8 11.81 38.59 -34.49
C ASP A 8 12.76 39.20 -33.46
N THR A 9 12.39 39.26 -32.16
CA THR A 9 13.27 39.77 -31.10
C THR A 9 13.90 38.68 -30.22
N PHE A 10 13.80 37.40 -30.60
CA PHE A 10 14.44 36.30 -29.84
C PHE A 10 15.46 35.47 -30.62
N PHE A 11 15.76 35.85 -31.86
CA PHE A 11 16.87 35.28 -32.62
C PHE A 11 17.69 36.41 -33.25
N ASP A 12 18.39 37.18 -32.42
CA ASP A 12 19.69 37.67 -32.88
C ASP A 12 20.59 36.43 -33.07
N GLY A 13 21.23 36.32 -34.22
CA GLY A 13 21.80 35.07 -34.74
C GLY A 13 23.01 34.50 -33.99
N ASN A 14 23.16 34.72 -32.69
CA ASN A 14 24.20 34.10 -31.87
C ASN A 14 23.58 33.37 -30.67
N VAL A 15 23.40 32.05 -30.80
CA VAL A 15 23.10 31.19 -29.65
C VAL A 15 24.31 31.23 -28.71
N ASP A 16 24.24 32.01 -27.63
CA ASP A 16 25.30 32.08 -26.63
C ASP A 16 25.20 30.89 -25.65
N LEU A 17 26.28 30.60 -24.91
CA LEU A 17 26.33 29.48 -23.96
C LEU A 17 25.36 29.63 -22.77
N ASN A 18 24.90 30.85 -22.49
CA ASN A 18 23.92 31.15 -21.43
C ASN A 18 22.50 30.76 -21.87
N ASP A 19 22.16 30.90 -23.15
CA ASP A 19 20.84 30.47 -23.70
C ASP A 19 20.67 28.94 -23.69
N LEU A 20 21.75 28.20 -23.99
CA LEU A 20 21.80 26.74 -23.84
C LEU A 20 21.67 26.30 -22.37
N GLY A 21 22.24 27.09 -21.44
CA GLY A 21 22.12 26.87 -20.01
C GLY A 21 20.67 26.99 -19.53
N ALA A 22 19.93 27.99 -20.01
CA ALA A 22 18.52 28.18 -19.67
C ALA A 22 17.62 27.05 -20.20
N LEU A 23 17.86 26.56 -21.42
CA LEU A 23 17.15 25.42 -21.98
C LEU A 23 17.45 24.11 -21.23
N ILE A 24 18.71 23.87 -20.85
CA ILE A 24 19.10 22.70 -20.04
C ILE A 24 18.47 22.79 -18.65
N ASP A 25 18.50 23.95 -17.99
CA ASP A 25 17.93 24.12 -16.65
C ASP A 25 16.41 23.98 -16.65
N LEU A 26 15.72 24.46 -17.70
CA LEU A 26 14.28 24.23 -17.88
C LEU A 26 13.94 22.75 -18.09
N VAL A 27 14.71 22.03 -18.92
CA VAL A 27 14.51 20.59 -19.19
C VAL A 27 14.87 19.73 -17.97
N VAL A 28 15.94 20.06 -17.24
CA VAL A 28 16.36 19.37 -16.02
C VAL A 28 15.38 19.68 -14.88
N GLY A 29 15.00 20.94 -14.69
CA GLY A 29 14.04 21.39 -13.68
C GLY A 29 12.67 20.76 -13.83
N THR A 30 12.15 20.65 -15.07
CA THR A 30 10.87 19.96 -15.33
C THR A 30 10.95 18.45 -15.11
N ASN A 31 12.04 17.78 -15.51
CA ASN A 31 12.23 16.35 -15.28
C ASN A 31 12.46 16.00 -13.80
N LEU A 32 13.20 16.83 -13.05
CA LEU A 32 13.38 16.70 -11.61
C LEU A 32 12.08 16.99 -10.86
N ASN A 33 11.33 18.03 -11.23
CA ASN A 33 10.03 18.31 -10.62
C ASN A 33 9.01 17.19 -10.88
N ASN A 34 9.01 16.56 -12.06
CA ASN A 34 8.14 15.41 -12.33
C ASN A 34 8.49 14.17 -11.49
N LYS A 35 9.77 14.00 -11.14
CA LYS A 35 10.25 12.93 -10.26
C LYS A 35 9.97 13.25 -8.78
N ALA A 36 10.18 14.50 -8.37
CA ALA A 36 9.94 14.98 -7.01
C ALA A 36 8.44 15.08 -6.67
N THR A 37 7.59 15.53 -7.60
CA THR A 37 6.12 15.56 -7.42
C THR A 37 5.51 14.16 -7.37
N LYS A 38 6.05 13.19 -8.14
CA LYS A 38 5.69 11.76 -7.98
C LYS A 38 6.15 11.16 -6.65
N ALA A 39 7.26 11.63 -6.09
CA ALA A 39 7.77 11.18 -4.79
C ALA A 39 7.02 11.82 -3.60
N ALA A 40 6.64 13.10 -3.71
CA ALA A 40 6.05 13.90 -2.62
C ALA A 40 4.60 13.50 -2.26
N LYS A 41 3.91 12.72 -3.10
CA LYS A 41 2.53 12.27 -2.84
C LYS A 41 2.38 10.76 -2.64
N ARG A 42 3.47 10.08 -2.24
CA ARG A 42 3.38 8.74 -1.64
C ARG A 42 3.48 8.87 -0.13
N THR A 43 2.44 9.41 0.50
CA THR A 43 2.21 9.11 1.90
C THR A 43 2.00 7.60 1.98
N HIS A 44 3.03 6.86 2.44
CA HIS A 44 2.91 5.44 2.68
C HIS A 44 1.69 5.24 3.58
N GLY A 45 0.67 4.53 3.09
CA GLY A 45 -0.62 4.32 3.76
C GLY A 45 -0.54 3.47 5.03
N ASN A 46 0.62 3.43 5.68
CA ASN A 46 0.90 2.74 6.94
C ASN A 46 0.64 3.62 8.16
N LYS A 47 -0.16 4.69 8.03
CA LYS A 47 -0.74 5.30 9.24
C LYS A 47 -1.65 4.26 9.90
N LEU A 48 -1.47 4.10 11.21
CA LEU A 48 -2.41 3.42 12.07
C LEU A 48 -3.54 4.44 12.30
N ASP A 49 -4.55 4.39 11.45
CA ASP A 49 -5.60 5.40 11.37
C ASP A 49 -6.99 4.78 11.59
N ASP A 50 -8.01 5.62 11.62
CA ASP A 50 -9.40 5.20 11.84
C ASP A 50 -10.06 4.67 10.56
N LYS A 51 -9.27 4.27 9.55
CA LYS A 51 -9.82 3.69 8.33
C LYS A 51 -10.53 2.38 8.65
N SER A 52 -11.65 2.16 7.97
CA SER A 52 -12.37 0.89 8.05
C SER A 52 -11.47 -0.27 7.62
N ALA A 53 -11.41 -1.28 8.48
CA ALA A 53 -10.62 -2.49 8.35
C ALA A 53 -11.44 -3.70 8.84
N GLU A 54 -10.89 -4.89 8.62
CA GLU A 54 -11.38 -6.12 9.26
C GLU A 54 -10.24 -6.95 9.81
N GLY A 55 -10.55 -7.64 10.91
CA GLY A 55 -9.78 -8.76 11.43
C GLY A 55 -10.21 -10.04 10.73
N TYR A 56 -9.24 -10.83 10.31
CA TYR A 56 -9.46 -12.10 9.62
C TYR A 56 -8.54 -13.19 10.17
N THR A 57 -8.93 -14.43 9.89
CA THR A 57 -8.07 -15.61 10.03
C THR A 57 -7.76 -16.24 8.68
N LEU A 58 -6.57 -16.86 8.60
CA LEU A 58 -6.34 -17.94 7.63
C LEU A 58 -6.44 -19.26 8.38
N ARG A 59 -7.31 -20.14 7.90
CA ARG A 59 -7.57 -21.45 8.52
C ARG A 59 -7.20 -22.54 7.54
N ASP A 60 -6.55 -23.57 8.04
CA ASP A 60 -6.28 -24.77 7.25
C ASP A 60 -7.59 -25.41 6.78
N LEU A 61 -7.67 -25.75 5.50
CA LEU A 61 -8.91 -26.24 4.88
C LEU A 61 -9.32 -27.63 5.38
N GLU A 62 -8.37 -28.44 5.84
CA GLU A 62 -8.62 -29.82 6.27
C GLU A 62 -8.91 -29.90 7.75
N THR A 63 -8.10 -29.20 8.56
CA THR A 63 -8.14 -29.28 10.02
C THR A 63 -8.93 -28.14 10.66
N GLY A 64 -9.18 -27.04 9.94
CA GLY A 64 -9.77 -25.82 10.50
C GLY A 64 -8.83 -25.03 11.42
N GLU A 65 -7.58 -25.47 11.58
CA GLU A 65 -6.60 -24.84 12.48
C GLU A 65 -6.27 -23.42 12.01
N VAL A 66 -6.27 -22.47 12.95
CA VAL A 66 -5.89 -21.09 12.64
C VAL A 66 -4.39 -20.99 12.39
N LYS A 67 -4.01 -20.80 11.13
CA LYS A 67 -2.63 -20.60 10.70
C LYS A 67 -2.19 -19.14 10.78
N LYS A 68 -3.14 -18.20 10.77
CA LYS A 68 -2.85 -16.76 10.83
C LYS A 68 -3.99 -15.95 11.45
N PHE A 69 -3.63 -14.94 12.25
CA PHE A 69 -4.46 -13.75 12.50
C PHE A 69 -3.92 -12.54 11.73
N GLY A 70 -4.81 -11.69 11.21
CA GLY A 70 -4.39 -10.47 10.53
C GLY A 70 -5.48 -9.39 10.43
N GLU A 71 -5.03 -8.15 10.21
CA GLU A 71 -5.86 -7.01 9.84
C GLU A 71 -5.75 -6.70 8.34
N THR A 72 -6.84 -6.24 7.71
CA THR A 72 -6.80 -5.69 6.35
C THR A 72 -7.87 -4.65 6.05
N THR A 73 -7.51 -3.62 5.28
CA THR A 73 -8.44 -2.68 4.63
C THR A 73 -8.94 -3.15 3.25
N ARG A 74 -8.43 -4.31 2.79
CA ARG A 74 -8.75 -4.91 1.49
C ARG A 74 -9.56 -6.20 1.60
N GLY A 75 -10.32 -6.30 2.68
CA GLY A 75 -11.12 -7.47 3.02
C GLY A 75 -12.54 -7.43 2.44
N GLU A 76 -13.39 -8.31 2.94
CA GLU A 76 -14.78 -8.46 2.53
C GLU A 76 -15.63 -7.23 2.85
N ASN A 77 -15.32 -6.48 3.92
CA ASN A 77 -15.94 -5.20 4.24
C ASN A 77 -15.96 -4.23 3.05
N LYS A 78 -14.89 -4.25 2.24
CA LYS A 78 -14.74 -3.33 1.11
C LYS A 78 -15.25 -3.89 -0.21
N PHE A 79 -15.26 -5.22 -0.36
CA PHE A 79 -15.46 -5.86 -1.67
C PHE A 79 -16.65 -6.81 -1.73
N GLY A 80 -17.31 -7.08 -0.59
CA GLY A 80 -18.40 -8.03 -0.43
C GLY A 80 -17.97 -9.38 0.14
N SER A 81 -18.95 -10.14 0.63
CA SER A 81 -18.76 -11.50 1.15
C SER A 81 -18.08 -12.41 0.12
N GLY A 82 -17.05 -13.14 0.55
CA GLY A 82 -16.24 -14.01 -0.31
C GLY A 82 -15.36 -13.27 -1.33
N LYS A 83 -15.29 -11.93 -1.30
CA LYS A 83 -14.61 -11.10 -2.32
C LYS A 83 -13.40 -10.32 -1.81
N GLN A 84 -12.66 -10.82 -0.82
CA GLN A 84 -11.43 -10.17 -0.34
C GLN A 84 -10.32 -10.06 -1.41
N LYS A 85 -9.50 -8.99 -1.36
CA LYS A 85 -8.35 -8.76 -2.27
C LYS A 85 -6.98 -8.74 -1.55
N ARG A 86 -6.94 -9.14 -0.28
CA ARG A 86 -5.70 -9.28 0.50
C ARG A 86 -4.86 -10.45 0.00
N TYR A 87 -5.49 -11.60 -0.27
CA TYR A 87 -4.85 -12.80 -0.79
C TYR A 87 -5.44 -13.18 -2.14
N SER A 88 -4.58 -13.62 -3.07
CA SER A 88 -5.07 -14.22 -4.31
C SER A 88 -5.61 -15.62 -4.05
N LYS A 89 -6.55 -16.08 -4.89
CA LYS A 89 -7.04 -17.47 -4.85
C LYS A 89 -5.90 -18.49 -4.99
N LYS A 90 -4.91 -18.19 -5.83
CA LYS A 90 -3.70 -19.02 -6.01
C LYS A 90 -2.90 -19.15 -4.71
N TYR A 91 -2.77 -18.06 -3.95
CA TYR A 91 -2.08 -18.10 -2.65
C TYR A 91 -2.82 -18.98 -1.66
N LEU A 92 -4.14 -18.75 -1.48
CA LEU A 92 -4.98 -19.52 -0.57
C LEU A 92 -4.92 -21.03 -0.89
N LYS A 93 -5.07 -21.38 -2.17
CA LYS A 93 -4.94 -22.77 -2.65
C LYS A 93 -3.54 -23.35 -2.41
N LYS A 94 -2.47 -22.61 -2.74
CA LYS A 94 -1.09 -23.08 -2.57
C LYS A 94 -0.77 -23.40 -1.10
N HIS A 95 -1.37 -22.66 -0.18
CA HIS A 95 -1.14 -22.82 1.25
C HIS A 95 -2.18 -23.69 1.97
N ASN A 96 -3.14 -24.28 1.23
CA ASN A 96 -4.26 -25.06 1.77
C ASN A 96 -5.05 -24.34 2.87
N VAL A 97 -5.28 -23.04 2.69
CA VAL A 97 -5.98 -22.21 3.68
C VAL A 97 -7.18 -21.48 3.07
N GLU A 98 -8.22 -21.29 3.89
CA GLU A 98 -9.30 -20.37 3.60
C GLU A 98 -9.12 -19.03 4.32
N TYR A 99 -9.71 -17.99 3.74
CA TYR A 99 -9.82 -16.68 4.38
C TYR A 99 -11.17 -16.60 5.08
N LYS A 100 -11.16 -16.22 6.36
CA LYS A 100 -12.39 -15.98 7.11
C LYS A 100 -12.34 -14.62 7.79
N LYS A 101 -13.30 -13.77 7.44
CA LYS A 101 -13.54 -12.52 8.19
C LYS A 101 -14.08 -12.86 9.58
N GLU A 102 -13.52 -12.24 10.60
CA GLU A 102 -13.93 -12.43 12.01
C GLU A 102 -14.67 -11.21 12.53
N VAL A 103 -14.07 -10.02 12.39
CA VAL A 103 -14.55 -8.78 13.00
C VAL A 103 -14.32 -7.59 12.08
N SER A 104 -15.12 -6.55 12.24
CA SER A 104 -14.96 -5.26 11.55
C SER A 104 -14.59 -4.18 12.56
N GLY A 105 -13.82 -3.19 12.16
CA GLY A 105 -13.50 -2.05 13.01
C GLY A 105 -12.60 -1.05 12.31
N THR A 106 -11.96 -0.17 13.08
CA THR A 106 -10.89 0.68 12.54
C THR A 106 -9.61 -0.13 12.37
N LYS A 107 -8.68 0.35 11.54
CA LYS A 107 -7.36 -0.27 11.38
C LYS A 107 -6.60 -0.33 12.70
N LYS A 108 -6.73 0.70 13.55
CA LYS A 108 -6.19 0.72 14.92
C LYS A 108 -6.77 -0.40 15.78
N ASP A 109 -8.10 -0.56 15.80
CA ASP A 109 -8.75 -1.60 16.60
C ASP A 109 -8.42 -3.00 16.10
N MET A 110 -8.40 -3.18 14.78
CA MET A 110 -8.08 -4.47 14.16
C MET A 110 -6.60 -4.84 14.32
N HIS A 111 -5.69 -3.86 14.40
CA HIS A 111 -4.31 -4.09 14.78
C HIS A 111 -4.19 -4.57 16.23
N LYS A 112 -4.91 -3.93 17.17
CA LYS A 112 -4.97 -4.37 18.57
C LYS A 112 -5.57 -5.78 18.70
N TRP A 113 -6.68 -6.02 18.01
CA TRP A 113 -7.33 -7.34 17.95
C TRP A 113 -6.39 -8.43 17.42
N GLN A 114 -5.64 -8.15 16.34
CA GLN A 114 -4.66 -9.08 15.80
C GLN A 114 -3.60 -9.43 16.86
N HIS A 115 -3.07 -8.42 17.55
CA HIS A 115 -2.06 -8.61 18.58
C HIS A 115 -2.58 -9.47 19.74
N GLU A 116 -3.75 -9.14 20.28
CA GLU A 116 -4.41 -9.92 21.35
C GLU A 116 -4.61 -11.38 20.93
N LYS A 117 -5.09 -11.64 19.70
CA LYS A 117 -5.27 -13.01 19.21
C LYS A 117 -3.98 -13.80 19.04
N ILE A 118 -2.87 -13.14 18.68
CA ILE A 118 -1.58 -13.81 18.62
C ILE A 118 -1.09 -14.14 20.03
N LEU A 119 -1.25 -13.24 21.01
CA LEU A 119 -0.89 -13.50 22.40
C LEU A 119 -1.72 -14.63 23.01
N ASP A 120 -3.04 -14.63 22.80
CA ASP A 120 -3.94 -15.70 23.24
C ASP A 120 -3.51 -17.05 22.66
N HIS A 121 -3.20 -17.09 21.36
CA HIS A 121 -2.74 -18.31 20.71
C HIS A 121 -1.41 -18.79 21.28
N LYS A 122 -0.44 -17.89 21.50
CA LYS A 122 0.83 -18.23 22.14
C LYS A 122 0.62 -18.81 23.54
N ALA A 123 -0.25 -18.21 24.34
CA ALA A 123 -0.55 -18.71 25.69
C ALA A 123 -1.11 -20.14 25.66
N GLN A 124 -1.85 -20.51 24.61
CA GLN A 124 -2.45 -21.84 24.43
C GLN A 124 -1.53 -22.84 23.72
N ASN A 125 -0.48 -22.38 23.04
CA ASN A 125 0.37 -23.21 22.17
C ASN A 125 1.85 -23.13 22.60
N GLY A 126 2.13 -23.16 23.91
CA GLY A 126 3.50 -23.25 24.43
C GLY A 126 4.39 -22.05 24.08
N GLY A 127 3.81 -20.87 23.86
CA GLY A 127 4.52 -19.67 23.44
C GLY A 127 4.71 -19.54 21.93
N GLU A 128 4.27 -20.51 21.13
CA GLU A 128 4.39 -20.45 19.68
C GLU A 128 3.28 -19.61 19.05
N ARG A 129 3.68 -18.75 18.11
CA ARG A 129 2.73 -17.97 17.29
C ARG A 129 2.13 -18.84 16.19
N PRO A 130 0.98 -18.44 15.62
CA PRO A 130 0.45 -19.13 14.45
C PRO A 130 1.49 -19.19 13.32
N LYS A 131 1.59 -20.34 12.66
CA LYS A 131 2.67 -20.69 11.71
C LYS A 131 2.90 -19.65 10.61
N MET A 132 1.85 -18.92 10.19
CA MET A 132 1.93 -17.91 9.12
C MET A 132 1.94 -16.45 9.62
N ASN A 133 2.01 -16.22 10.93
CA ASN A 133 2.38 -14.92 11.50
C ASN A 133 3.90 -14.79 11.50
N LYS A 134 4.43 -13.70 10.92
CA LYS A 134 5.88 -13.43 10.81
C LYS A 134 6.44 -12.69 12.03
N SER A 135 5.56 -12.07 12.80
CA SER A 135 5.84 -11.30 13.99
C SER A 135 4.65 -11.42 14.93
N ASP A 136 4.90 -11.11 16.19
CA ASP A 136 3.87 -11.00 17.23
C ASP A 136 3.17 -9.62 17.19
N TYR A 137 3.61 -8.76 16.26
CA TYR A 137 3.26 -7.35 16.10
C TYR A 137 3.31 -6.94 14.62
#